data_AF-A0A3B9ASC3-F1
#
_entry.id   AF-A0A3B9ASC3-F1
#
_cell.length_a   1.000
_cell.length_b   1.000
_cell.length_c   1.000
_cell.angle_alpha   90.00
_cell.angle_beta   90.00
_cell.angle_gamma   90.00
#
_symmetry.space_group_name_H-M   'P 1'
#
loop_
_entity.id
_entity.type
_entity.pdbx_description
1 polymer ?
#
loop_
_entity_poly.entity_id
_entity_poly.type
_entity_poly.pdbx_seq_one_letter_code
_entity_poly.pdbx_strand_id
1 'polypeptide(L)'
;MRSQIRLSLIVGLLLLQFNSSHLLAQSRPEELPVLDSLPLSSLQSLFTSLFTTTLDLDSTLRLEEGFADSLQGLAMQQWSLAKKDSTVAKTTVDSLGREAKSAKERYKKISTQSTKVHKLRQWMETIPLEDSVSVRKNLPKAWKQTRQVFDEIYPPMPEPAKSAPAIDEIAEAIPAPAKAPAPASNILVKQTAKYNPASDVMLNPPTPPCVIASTTRDEFSGEISKEMTRSEWFRYTNPALKNYLQGKTHVICEAALAITGQNAALLLTFTIQDANARKAFGRLEQNSVAIIKFMDGSSFTLQNAVPDDGVYNP
;
A
#
# COMPACT_ATOMS: atom_id res chain seq x y z
N MET A 1 -12.81 27.80 22.53
CA MET A 1 -13.76 27.01 21.72
C MET A 1 -13.02 26.07 20.78
N ARG A 2 -12.70 24.88 21.28
CA ARG A 2 -12.03 23.81 20.52
C ARG A 2 -12.90 22.56 20.63
N SER A 3 -13.32 21.95 19.53
CA SER A 3 -13.95 20.63 19.56
C SER A 3 -12.90 19.56 19.24
N GLN A 4 -12.83 18.46 20.00
CA GLN A 4 -11.97 17.30 19.71
C GLN A 4 -12.81 16.08 19.33
N ILE A 5 -12.53 15.48 18.17
CA ILE A 5 -13.09 14.20 17.70
C ILE A 5 -11.94 13.19 17.67
N ARG A 6 -12.09 12.03 18.33
CA ARG A 6 -11.15 10.90 18.38
C ARG A 6 -11.68 9.73 17.53
N LEU A 7 -11.07 9.47 16.36
CA LEU A 7 -11.29 8.23 15.63
C LEU A 7 -10.43 7.10 16.19
N SER A 8 -11.07 5.99 16.55
CA SER A 8 -10.44 4.67 16.60
C SER A 8 -10.88 3.89 15.36
N LEU A 9 -9.93 3.56 14.51
CA LEU A 9 -10.18 3.16 13.13
C LEU A 9 -9.62 1.76 12.91
N ILE A 10 -10.48 0.74 12.93
CA ILE A 10 -10.08 -0.65 12.70
C ILE A 10 -10.00 -0.85 11.19
N VAL A 11 -8.80 -1.13 10.69
CA VAL A 11 -8.57 -1.41 9.27
C VAL A 11 -9.24 -2.75 8.92
N GLY A 12 -10.45 -2.69 8.39
CA GLY A 12 -11.07 -3.80 7.65
C GLY A 12 -10.33 -3.97 6.32
N LEU A 13 -9.25 -4.75 6.37
CA LEU A 13 -8.28 -5.05 5.30
C LEU A 13 -8.87 -5.84 4.11
N LEU A 14 -10.06 -5.51 3.61
CA LEU A 14 -10.82 -6.40 2.71
C LEU A 14 -10.89 -5.96 1.24
N LEU A 15 -10.49 -4.73 0.87
CA LEU A 15 -10.52 -4.30 -0.54
C LEU A 15 -9.23 -3.63 -1.07
N LEU A 16 -8.17 -3.53 -0.25
CA LEU A 16 -6.88 -2.91 -0.64
C LEU A 16 -5.69 -3.89 -0.72
N GLN A 17 -5.94 -5.20 -0.74
CA GLN A 17 -4.86 -6.19 -0.71
C GLN A 17 -4.19 -6.46 -2.07
N PHE A 18 -4.74 -6.02 -3.21
CA PHE A 18 -4.39 -6.66 -4.49
C PHE A 18 -3.36 -5.97 -5.40
N ASN A 19 -2.76 -4.85 -4.99
CA ASN A 19 -1.44 -4.42 -5.49
C ASN A 19 -0.36 -4.48 -4.39
N SER A 20 -0.73 -4.89 -3.18
CA SER A 20 0.17 -4.97 -2.02
C SER A 20 0.99 -6.26 -1.98
N SER A 21 0.76 -7.21 -2.89
CA SER A 21 1.66 -8.34 -3.13
C SER A 21 3.08 -7.88 -3.57
N HIS A 22 3.28 -6.58 -3.85
CA HIS A 22 4.60 -6.00 -4.14
C HIS A 22 5.39 -5.52 -2.91
N LEU A 23 4.80 -5.47 -1.69
CA LEU A 23 5.44 -4.81 -0.54
C LEU A 23 6.21 -5.74 0.40
N LEU A 24 6.02 -7.06 0.30
CA LEU A 24 7.08 -7.97 0.72
C LEU A 24 8.05 -8.02 -0.44
N ALA A 25 9.19 -7.33 -0.31
CA ALA A 25 10.35 -7.55 -1.15
C ALA A 25 10.84 -8.99 -0.92
N GLN A 26 10.11 -9.98 -1.42
CA GLN A 26 10.57 -11.36 -1.50
C GLN A 26 11.72 -11.31 -2.48
N SER A 27 12.93 -11.50 -1.95
CA SER A 27 14.15 -11.61 -2.74
C SER A 27 13.92 -12.70 -3.77
N ARG A 28 13.85 -12.29 -5.04
CA ARG A 28 13.86 -13.21 -6.18
C ARG A 28 15.01 -14.21 -5.93
N PRO A 29 14.79 -15.53 -6.10
CA PRO A 29 15.85 -16.50 -5.89
C PRO A 29 17.10 -16.08 -6.69
N GLU A 30 18.21 -15.86 -5.98
CA GLU A 30 19.47 -15.47 -6.59
C GLU A 30 19.94 -16.52 -7.60
N GLU A 31 20.82 -16.12 -8.52
CA GLU A 31 21.40 -17.04 -9.50
C GLU A 31 22.09 -18.21 -8.80
N LEU A 32 21.86 -19.42 -9.32
CA LEU A 32 22.40 -20.64 -8.73
C LEU A 32 23.94 -20.62 -8.85
N PRO A 33 24.70 -20.77 -7.75
CA PRO A 33 26.15 -20.88 -7.83
C PRO A 33 26.56 -22.16 -8.56
N VAL A 34 27.81 -22.22 -9.03
CA VAL A 34 28.38 -23.42 -9.68
C VAL A 34 28.37 -24.59 -8.67
N LEU A 35 27.57 -25.62 -8.94
CA LEU A 35 27.28 -26.69 -7.97
C LEU A 35 28.43 -27.67 -7.74
N ASP A 36 29.30 -27.86 -8.72
CA ASP A 36 30.29 -28.93 -8.69
C ASP A 36 31.35 -28.74 -7.60
N SER A 37 31.65 -27.48 -7.27
CA SER A 37 32.66 -27.09 -6.27
C SER A 37 32.12 -26.98 -4.85
N LEU A 38 30.81 -27.08 -4.64
CA LEU A 38 30.20 -26.85 -3.34
C LEU A 38 30.23 -28.10 -2.43
N PRO A 39 30.59 -27.95 -1.15
CA PRO A 39 30.48 -29.04 -0.18
C PRO A 39 29.00 -29.41 0.04
N LEU A 40 28.75 -30.64 0.50
CA LEU A 40 27.40 -31.15 0.74
C LEU A 40 26.58 -30.25 1.67
N SER A 41 27.19 -29.72 2.73
CA SER A 41 26.53 -28.80 3.66
C SER A 41 26.02 -27.52 2.97
N SER A 42 26.81 -26.94 2.05
CA SER A 42 26.37 -25.77 1.27
C SER A 42 25.24 -26.11 0.31
N LEU A 43 25.29 -27.30 -0.32
CA LEU A 43 24.22 -27.77 -1.20
C LEU A 43 22.90 -27.99 -0.44
N GLN A 44 22.99 -28.61 0.75
CA GLN A 44 21.85 -28.78 1.65
C GLN A 44 21.29 -27.43 2.07
N SER A 45 22.13 -26.47 2.47
CA SER A 45 21.69 -25.12 2.84
C SER A 45 20.99 -24.40 1.69
N LEU A 46 21.50 -24.49 0.46
CA LEU A 46 20.86 -23.90 -0.72
C LEU A 46 19.51 -24.55 -1.01
N PHE A 47 19.44 -25.88 -0.92
CA PHE A 47 18.19 -26.61 -1.10
C PHE A 47 17.16 -26.24 -0.03
N THR A 48 17.56 -26.18 1.24
CA THR A 48 16.70 -25.78 2.36
C THR A 48 16.20 -24.35 2.17
N SER A 49 17.07 -23.41 1.79
CA SER A 49 16.66 -22.02 1.51
C SER A 49 15.63 -21.95 0.38
N LEU A 50 15.85 -22.71 -0.70
CA LEU A 50 14.91 -22.79 -1.82
C LEU A 50 13.59 -23.43 -1.39
N PHE A 51 13.64 -24.47 -0.55
CA PHE A 51 12.45 -25.14 -0.03
C PHE A 51 11.64 -24.21 0.88
N THR A 52 12.28 -23.47 1.78
CA THR A 52 11.64 -22.43 2.60
C THR A 52 10.97 -21.37 1.72
N THR A 53 11.63 -20.92 0.65
CA THR A 53 11.02 -19.97 -0.30
C THR A 53 9.76 -20.56 -0.95
N THR A 54 9.79 -21.83 -1.34
CA THR A 54 8.63 -22.53 -1.89
C THR A 54 7.49 -22.69 -0.86
N LEU A 55 7.81 -22.93 0.42
CA LEU A 55 6.83 -22.98 1.51
C LEU A 55 6.17 -21.61 1.72
N ASP A 56 6.95 -20.54 1.70
CA ASP A 56 6.44 -19.18 1.83
C ASP A 56 5.52 -18.82 0.66
N LEU A 57 5.88 -19.20 -0.57
CA LEU A 57 5.02 -19.04 -1.75
C LEU A 57 3.72 -19.86 -1.64
N ASP A 58 3.78 -21.11 -1.19
CA ASP A 58 2.59 -21.98 -0.99
C ASP A 58 1.64 -21.36 0.05
N SER A 59 2.18 -20.89 1.18
CA SER A 59 1.38 -20.25 2.22
C SER A 59 0.72 -18.95 1.75
N THR A 60 1.46 -18.11 1.02
CA THR A 60 0.98 -16.84 0.47
C THR A 60 -0.14 -17.08 -0.53
N LEU A 61 0.05 -18.00 -1.49
CA LEU A 61 -0.95 -18.30 -2.50
C LEU A 61 -2.21 -18.94 -1.91
N ARG A 62 -2.10 -19.76 -0.86
CA ARG A 62 -3.27 -20.33 -0.17
C ARG A 62 -4.11 -19.26 0.52
N LEU A 63 -3.47 -18.26 1.14
CA LEU A 63 -4.16 -17.11 1.70
C LEU A 63 -4.86 -16.31 0.59
N GLU A 64 -4.13 -15.98 -0.49
CA GLU A 64 -4.70 -15.26 -1.64
C GLU A 64 -5.84 -16.03 -2.32
N GLU A 65 -5.74 -17.37 -2.39
CA GLU A 65 -6.79 -18.24 -2.95
C GLU A 65 -8.08 -18.15 -2.12
N GLY A 66 -7.98 -18.19 -0.78
CA GLY A 66 -9.13 -18.02 0.11
C GLY A 66 -9.79 -16.65 -0.04
N PHE A 67 -9.01 -15.58 -0.18
CA PHE A 67 -9.54 -14.24 -0.45
C PHE A 67 -10.20 -14.14 -1.83
N ALA A 68 -9.57 -14.72 -2.86
CA ALA A 68 -10.10 -14.70 -4.22
C ALA A 68 -11.42 -15.49 -4.34
N ASP A 69 -11.54 -16.62 -3.64
CA ASP A 69 -12.78 -17.41 -3.58
C ASP A 69 -13.92 -16.61 -2.92
N SER A 70 -13.64 -15.98 -1.77
CA SER A 70 -14.61 -15.12 -1.08
C SER A 70 -15.09 -13.96 -1.97
N LEU A 71 -14.15 -13.27 -2.63
CA LEU A 71 -14.45 -12.17 -3.54
C LEU A 71 -15.27 -12.63 -4.75
N GLN A 72 -14.92 -13.78 -5.35
CA GLN A 72 -15.70 -14.37 -6.44
C GLN A 72 -17.12 -14.69 -5.99
N GLY A 73 -17.29 -15.29 -4.80
CA GLY A 73 -18.59 -15.61 -4.22
C GLY A 73 -19.46 -14.37 -4.05
N LEU A 74 -18.91 -13.30 -3.46
CA LEU A 74 -19.60 -12.02 -3.26
C LEU A 74 -20.00 -11.37 -4.59
N ALA A 75 -19.08 -11.30 -5.56
CA ALA A 75 -19.36 -10.70 -6.87
C ALA A 75 -20.46 -11.47 -7.63
N MET A 76 -20.43 -12.80 -7.58
CA MET A 76 -21.47 -13.66 -8.17
C MET A 76 -22.83 -13.48 -7.48
N GLN A 77 -22.84 -13.34 -6.15
CA GLN A 77 -24.06 -13.09 -5.39
C GLN A 77 -24.67 -11.72 -5.73
N GLN A 78 -23.86 -10.66 -5.74
CA GLN A 78 -24.31 -9.31 -6.10
C GLN A 78 -24.89 -9.27 -7.51
N TRP A 79 -24.21 -9.89 -8.48
CA TRP A 79 -24.73 -10.00 -9.84
C TRP A 79 -26.04 -10.80 -9.92
N SER A 80 -26.15 -11.90 -9.17
CA SER A 80 -27.38 -12.71 -9.11
C SER A 80 -28.56 -11.94 -8.51
N LEU A 81 -28.32 -11.15 -7.45
CA LEU A 81 -29.33 -10.30 -6.83
C LEU A 81 -29.77 -9.18 -7.78
N ALA A 82 -28.82 -8.48 -8.40
CA ALA A 82 -29.11 -7.42 -9.36
C ALA A 82 -29.90 -7.93 -10.58
N LYS A 83 -29.70 -9.19 -11.00
CA LYS A 83 -30.50 -9.82 -12.06
C LYS A 83 -31.95 -10.09 -11.67
N LYS A 84 -32.22 -10.31 -10.39
CA LYS A 84 -33.57 -10.59 -9.88
C LYS A 84 -34.34 -9.30 -9.59
N ASP A 85 -33.64 -8.20 -9.37
CA ASP A 85 -34.22 -6.89 -9.11
C ASP A 85 -34.61 -6.19 -10.42
N SER A 86 -35.92 -6.02 -10.63
CA SER A 86 -36.46 -5.34 -11.81
C SER A 86 -36.23 -3.82 -11.82
N THR A 87 -35.83 -3.24 -10.68
CA THR A 87 -35.59 -1.79 -10.54
C THR A 87 -34.17 -1.39 -10.94
N VAL A 88 -33.23 -2.34 -11.02
CA VAL A 88 -31.83 -2.07 -11.35
C VAL A 88 -31.66 -1.85 -12.85
N ALA A 89 -31.00 -0.75 -13.23
CA ALA A 89 -30.71 -0.45 -14.62
C ALA A 89 -29.85 -1.55 -15.27
N LYS A 90 -30.19 -1.95 -16.51
CA LYS A 90 -29.49 -3.00 -17.27
C LYS A 90 -27.97 -2.79 -17.35
N THR A 91 -27.53 -1.55 -17.51
CA THR A 91 -26.10 -1.17 -17.55
C THR A 91 -25.36 -1.57 -16.27
N THR A 92 -26.02 -1.50 -15.12
CA THR A 92 -25.46 -1.90 -13.81
C THR A 92 -25.34 -3.42 -13.73
N VAL A 93 -26.36 -4.15 -14.19
CA VAL A 93 -26.33 -5.62 -14.25
C VAL A 93 -25.20 -6.12 -15.17
N ASP A 94 -25.01 -5.47 -16.33
CA ASP A 94 -23.94 -5.80 -17.26
C ASP A 94 -22.55 -5.46 -16.68
N SER A 95 -22.43 -4.38 -15.92
CA SER A 95 -21.20 -4.02 -15.20
C SER A 95 -20.84 -5.06 -14.14
N LEU A 96 -21.79 -5.41 -13.26
CA LEU A 96 -21.62 -6.44 -12.23
C LEU A 96 -21.31 -7.82 -12.84
N GLY A 97 -21.87 -8.11 -14.02
CA GLY A 97 -21.56 -9.35 -14.76
C GLY A 97 -20.11 -9.42 -15.24
N ARG A 98 -19.55 -8.29 -15.70
CA ARG A 98 -18.13 -8.19 -16.07
C ARG A 98 -17.22 -8.34 -14.85
N GLU A 99 -17.58 -7.73 -13.73
CA GLU A 99 -16.85 -7.84 -12.46
C GLU A 99 -16.84 -9.29 -11.94
N ALA A 100 -18.00 -9.94 -11.89
CA ALA A 100 -18.11 -11.34 -11.46
C ALA A 100 -17.30 -12.29 -12.36
N LYS A 101 -17.29 -12.04 -13.68
CA LYS A 101 -16.45 -12.81 -14.62
C LYS A 101 -14.96 -12.59 -14.36
N SER A 102 -14.55 -11.34 -14.15
CA SER A 102 -13.16 -10.99 -13.84
C SER A 102 -12.69 -11.63 -12.52
N ALA A 103 -13.50 -11.55 -11.46
CA ALA A 103 -13.22 -12.20 -10.19
C ALA A 103 -13.04 -13.72 -10.34
N LYS A 104 -13.89 -14.36 -11.15
CA LYS A 104 -13.79 -15.80 -11.46
C LYS A 104 -12.53 -16.18 -12.23
N GLU A 105 -12.14 -15.38 -13.22
CA GLU A 105 -10.90 -15.60 -13.96
C GLU A 105 -9.67 -15.46 -13.04
N ARG A 106 -9.73 -14.49 -12.11
CA ARG A 106 -8.67 -14.26 -11.12
C ARG A 106 -8.53 -15.44 -10.15
N TYR A 107 -9.63 -15.92 -9.58
CA TYR A 107 -9.62 -17.10 -8.71
C TYR A 107 -9.03 -18.32 -9.43
N LYS A 108 -9.46 -18.58 -10.68
CA LYS A 108 -8.89 -19.68 -11.48
C LYS A 108 -7.39 -19.56 -11.68
N LYS A 109 -6.88 -18.35 -11.93
CA LYS A 109 -5.45 -18.11 -12.10
C LYS A 109 -4.69 -18.42 -10.80
N ILE A 110 -5.14 -17.87 -9.68
CA ILE A 110 -4.52 -18.08 -8.36
C ILE A 110 -4.58 -19.56 -7.95
N SER A 111 -5.72 -20.21 -8.11
CA SER A 111 -5.88 -21.64 -7.80
C SER A 111 -4.98 -22.55 -8.63
N THR A 112 -4.80 -22.21 -9.92
CA THR A 112 -3.84 -22.92 -10.79
C THR A 112 -2.40 -22.73 -10.31
N GLN A 113 -2.02 -21.51 -9.92
CA GLN A 113 -0.70 -21.22 -9.36
C GLN A 113 -0.48 -21.95 -8.04
N SER A 114 -1.43 -21.85 -7.10
CA SER A 114 -1.45 -22.56 -5.81
C SER A 114 -1.22 -24.06 -5.99
N THR A 115 -1.97 -24.70 -6.92
CA THR A 115 -1.80 -26.13 -7.24
C THR A 115 -0.40 -26.46 -7.79
N LYS A 116 0.20 -25.60 -8.61
CA LYS A 116 1.57 -25.79 -9.12
C LYS A 116 2.60 -25.74 -7.99
N VAL A 117 2.50 -24.76 -7.09
CA VAL A 117 3.43 -24.60 -5.96
C VAL A 117 3.29 -25.75 -4.98
N HIS A 118 2.05 -26.18 -4.70
CA HIS A 118 1.80 -27.31 -3.83
C HIS A 118 2.42 -28.61 -4.37
N LYS A 119 2.28 -28.89 -5.67
CA LYS A 119 2.92 -30.05 -6.32
C LYS A 119 4.45 -29.95 -6.30
N LEU A 120 4.99 -28.76 -6.53
CA LEU A 120 6.43 -28.50 -6.46
C LEU A 120 6.97 -28.79 -5.05
N ARG A 121 6.28 -28.29 -4.02
CA ARG A 121 6.56 -28.57 -2.61
C ARG A 121 6.56 -30.06 -2.32
N GLN A 122 5.49 -30.78 -2.66
CA GLN A 122 5.38 -32.23 -2.46
C GLN A 122 6.51 -32.98 -3.14
N TRP A 123 6.88 -32.58 -4.36
CA TRP A 123 8.02 -33.18 -5.05
C TRP A 123 9.34 -32.89 -4.32
N MET A 124 9.59 -31.66 -3.85
CA MET A 124 10.79 -31.32 -3.10
C MET A 124 10.91 -32.11 -1.79
N GLU A 125 9.79 -32.37 -1.11
CA GLU A 125 9.73 -33.20 0.11
C GLU A 125 10.18 -34.65 -0.11
N THR A 126 10.14 -35.16 -1.35
CA THR A 126 10.59 -36.54 -1.66
C THR A 126 12.09 -36.66 -1.92
N ILE A 127 12.83 -35.55 -1.98
CA ILE A 127 14.26 -35.55 -2.28
C ILE A 127 15.05 -35.84 -0.98
N PRO A 128 15.82 -36.93 -0.90
CA PRO A 128 16.64 -37.23 0.27
C PRO A 128 17.80 -36.23 0.38
N LEU A 129 17.81 -35.43 1.44
CA LEU A 129 18.84 -34.41 1.70
C LEU A 129 20.21 -35.00 2.05
N GLU A 130 20.25 -36.25 2.51
CA GLU A 130 21.48 -36.94 2.92
C GLU A 130 22.34 -37.38 1.71
N ASP A 131 21.73 -37.58 0.54
CA ASP A 131 22.44 -38.02 -0.67
C ASP A 131 22.88 -36.83 -1.52
N SER A 132 24.19 -36.55 -1.48
CA SER A 132 24.82 -35.49 -2.26
C SER A 132 24.56 -35.57 -3.77
N VAL A 133 24.46 -36.78 -4.34
CA VAL A 133 24.26 -36.98 -5.77
C VAL A 133 22.84 -36.63 -6.15
N SER A 134 21.86 -37.07 -5.36
CA SER A 134 20.46 -36.72 -5.54
C SER A 134 20.22 -35.22 -5.42
N VAL A 135 20.79 -34.56 -4.41
CA VAL A 135 20.65 -33.09 -4.22
C VAL A 135 21.24 -32.35 -5.42
N ARG A 136 22.46 -32.67 -5.85
CA ARG A 136 23.11 -32.02 -7.02
C ARG A 136 22.29 -32.17 -8.29
N LYS A 137 21.71 -33.35 -8.52
CA LYS A 137 20.90 -33.63 -9.73
C LYS A 137 19.56 -32.89 -9.72
N ASN A 138 18.91 -32.79 -8.56
CA ASN A 138 17.56 -32.24 -8.47
C ASN A 138 17.51 -30.73 -8.20
N LEU A 139 18.55 -30.15 -7.57
CA LEU A 139 18.59 -28.73 -7.21
C LEU A 139 18.40 -27.78 -8.40
N PRO A 140 19.05 -27.95 -9.57
CA PRO A 140 18.80 -27.10 -10.74
C PRO A 140 17.35 -27.14 -11.22
N LYS A 141 16.72 -28.33 -11.17
CA LYS A 141 15.33 -28.52 -11.58
C LYS A 141 14.38 -27.83 -10.59
N ALA A 142 14.61 -28.01 -9.29
CA ALA A 142 13.83 -27.35 -8.24
C ALA A 142 13.92 -25.83 -8.37
N TRP A 143 15.12 -25.30 -8.58
CA TRP A 143 15.35 -23.86 -8.72
C TRP A 143 14.65 -23.31 -9.97
N LYS A 144 14.76 -23.99 -11.12
CA LYS A 144 14.08 -23.57 -12.35
C LYS A 144 12.55 -23.55 -12.19
N GLN A 145 11.97 -24.56 -11.54
CA GLN A 145 10.54 -24.63 -11.30
C GLN A 145 10.07 -23.57 -10.30
N THR A 146 10.81 -23.35 -9.22
CA THR A 146 10.52 -22.31 -8.23
C THR A 146 10.58 -20.93 -8.87
N ARG A 147 11.61 -20.66 -9.67
CA ARG A 147 11.77 -19.40 -10.40
C ARG A 147 10.67 -19.20 -11.44
N GLN A 148 10.29 -20.23 -12.18
CA GLN A 148 9.17 -20.14 -13.13
C GLN A 148 7.86 -19.75 -12.42
N VAL A 149 7.55 -20.41 -11.31
CA VAL A 149 6.39 -20.08 -10.48
C VAL A 149 6.48 -18.65 -9.97
N PHE A 150 7.65 -18.25 -9.46
CA PHE A 150 7.89 -16.90 -8.96
C PHE A 150 7.66 -15.84 -10.05
N ASP A 151 8.23 -16.03 -11.25
CA ASP A 151 8.07 -15.12 -12.38
C ASP A 151 6.60 -15.11 -12.91
N GLU A 152 5.84 -16.20 -12.76
CA GLU A 152 4.40 -16.24 -13.09
C GLU A 152 3.53 -15.45 -12.08
N ILE A 153 3.90 -15.45 -10.80
CA ILE A 153 3.20 -14.73 -9.73
C ILE A 153 3.57 -13.24 -9.76
N TYR A 154 4.87 -12.97 -9.91
CA TYR A 154 5.47 -11.64 -9.93
C TYR A 154 6.09 -11.39 -11.32
N PRO A 155 5.27 -11.09 -12.34
CA PRO A 155 5.80 -10.76 -13.66
C PRO A 155 6.76 -9.58 -13.51
N PRO A 156 7.94 -9.63 -14.16
CA PRO A 156 8.86 -8.50 -14.12
C PRO A 156 8.11 -7.26 -14.60
N MET A 157 8.20 -6.18 -13.82
CA MET A 157 7.67 -4.89 -14.23
C MET A 157 8.22 -4.61 -15.64
N PRO A 158 7.37 -4.26 -16.62
CA PRO A 158 7.84 -4.01 -17.97
C PRO A 158 8.98 -3.01 -17.87
N GLU A 159 10.17 -3.41 -18.33
CA GLU A 159 11.32 -2.52 -18.33
C GLU A 159 10.86 -1.21 -18.95
N PRO A 160 11.09 -0.05 -18.27
CA PRO A 160 10.62 1.23 -18.77
C PRO A 160 11.08 1.33 -20.21
N ALA A 161 10.11 1.31 -21.13
CA ALA A 161 10.36 1.18 -22.55
C ALA A 161 11.48 2.16 -22.88
N LYS A 162 12.66 1.63 -23.26
CA LYS A 162 13.87 2.44 -23.52
C LYS A 162 13.41 3.68 -24.25
N SER A 163 13.48 4.80 -23.54
CA SER A 163 12.84 6.06 -23.92
C SER A 163 13.10 6.26 -25.40
N ALA A 164 12.02 6.32 -26.19
CA ALA A 164 12.12 6.68 -27.59
C ALA A 164 13.02 7.93 -27.69
N PRO A 165 13.91 8.01 -28.69
CA PRO A 165 14.85 9.11 -28.81
C PRO A 165 14.08 10.43 -28.72
N ALA A 166 14.58 11.32 -27.86
CA ALA A 166 14.01 12.64 -27.61
C ALA A 166 13.70 13.31 -28.95
N ILE A 167 12.42 13.65 -29.15
CA ILE A 167 12.04 14.57 -30.22
C ILE A 167 12.53 15.93 -29.75
N ASP A 168 13.75 16.27 -30.15
CA ASP A 168 14.22 17.64 -30.16
C ASP A 168 13.31 18.47 -31.10
N GLU A 169 13.07 19.71 -30.67
CA GLU A 169 12.78 20.84 -31.55
C GLU A 169 11.33 21.00 -32.08
N ILE A 170 10.47 21.59 -31.25
CA ILE A 170 9.56 22.65 -31.73
C ILE A 170 9.66 23.84 -30.78
N ALA A 171 10.57 24.75 -31.11
CA ALA A 171 10.63 26.08 -30.53
C ALA A 171 9.51 26.94 -31.15
N GLU A 172 8.38 27.06 -30.46
CA GLU A 172 7.32 27.99 -30.86
C GLU A 172 7.65 29.39 -30.30
N ALA A 173 7.89 30.32 -31.23
CA ALA A 173 8.29 31.70 -30.98
C ALA A 173 7.16 32.51 -30.33
N ILE A 174 7.38 32.98 -29.11
CA ILE A 174 6.54 33.99 -28.45
C ILE A 174 7.05 35.39 -28.86
N PRO A 175 6.19 36.28 -29.39
CA PRO A 175 6.58 37.63 -29.77
C PRO A 175 6.84 38.53 -28.55
N ALA A 176 7.92 39.31 -28.65
CA ALA A 176 8.46 40.18 -27.59
C ALA A 176 7.55 41.38 -27.26
N PRO A 177 7.38 41.75 -25.97
CA PRO A 177 6.86 43.04 -25.58
C PRO A 177 7.97 44.10 -25.44
N ALA A 178 7.59 45.34 -25.74
CA ALA A 178 8.42 46.50 -25.97
C ALA A 178 9.24 46.98 -24.76
N LYS A 179 10.38 47.62 -25.08
CA LYS A 179 11.35 48.28 -24.20
C LYS A 179 10.71 49.39 -23.33
N ALA A 180 10.96 49.32 -22.03
CA ALA A 180 10.94 50.46 -21.10
C ALA A 180 12.32 50.63 -20.44
N PRO A 181 12.75 51.87 -20.12
CA PRO A 181 14.11 52.16 -19.69
C PRO A 181 14.38 51.80 -18.23
N ALA A 182 15.61 51.34 -17.99
CA ALA A 182 16.11 50.78 -16.73
C ALA A 182 16.29 51.82 -15.61
N PRO A 183 15.94 51.48 -14.36
CA PRO A 183 16.63 52.00 -13.19
C PRO A 183 17.80 51.08 -12.82
N ALA A 184 18.99 51.66 -12.69
CA ALA A 184 20.18 50.98 -12.22
C ALA A 184 19.98 50.43 -10.79
N SER A 185 19.83 49.11 -10.67
CA SER A 185 19.91 48.41 -9.39
C SER A 185 21.17 47.57 -9.38
N ASN A 186 21.99 47.75 -8.34
CA ASN A 186 23.16 46.93 -8.05
C ASN A 186 22.67 45.52 -7.72
N ILE A 187 22.60 44.65 -8.75
CA ILE A 187 22.30 43.23 -8.58
C ILE A 187 23.56 42.58 -8.01
N LEU A 188 23.59 42.40 -6.70
CA LEU A 188 24.44 41.40 -6.07
C LEU A 188 24.10 40.06 -6.72
N VAL A 189 24.99 39.59 -7.60
CA VAL A 189 24.94 38.27 -8.21
C VAL A 189 25.08 37.26 -7.07
N LYS A 190 23.95 36.87 -6.46
CA LYS A 190 23.90 35.72 -5.56
C LYS A 190 24.33 34.53 -6.39
N GLN A 191 25.56 34.07 -6.15
CA GLN A 191 26.02 32.80 -6.69
C GLN A 191 25.02 31.74 -6.24
N THR A 192 24.19 31.27 -7.17
CA THR A 192 23.27 30.16 -6.92
C THR A 192 24.14 28.92 -6.72
N ALA A 193 24.11 28.35 -5.52
CA ALA A 193 24.82 27.11 -5.23
C ALA A 193 24.46 26.04 -6.27
N LYS A 194 25.47 25.31 -6.76
CA LYS A 194 25.26 24.23 -7.72
C LYS A 194 24.33 23.19 -7.09
N TYR A 195 23.25 22.85 -7.79
CA TYR A 195 22.25 21.89 -7.33
C TYR A 195 22.91 20.55 -6.96
N ASN A 196 22.64 20.07 -5.75
CA ASN A 196 23.12 18.79 -5.25
C ASN A 196 21.90 17.89 -4.98
N PRO A 197 21.67 16.83 -5.78
CA PRO A 197 20.50 15.96 -5.64
C PRO A 197 20.52 15.16 -4.32
N ALA A 198 21.70 14.91 -3.74
CA ALA A 198 21.80 14.20 -2.46
C ALA A 198 21.23 15.02 -1.28
N SER A 199 21.26 16.35 -1.38
CA SER A 199 20.65 17.25 -0.39
C SER A 199 19.24 17.69 -0.77
N ASP A 200 18.72 17.24 -1.91
CA ASP A 200 17.37 17.59 -2.33
C ASP A 200 16.36 16.83 -1.47
N VAL A 201 15.64 17.56 -0.63
CA VAL A 201 14.58 17.05 0.25
C VAL A 201 13.47 16.37 -0.54
N MET A 202 13.28 16.72 -1.81
CA MET A 202 12.29 16.07 -2.67
C MET A 202 12.72 14.68 -3.15
N LEU A 203 14.03 14.45 -3.32
CA LEU A 203 14.58 13.17 -3.74
C LEU A 203 14.93 12.28 -2.55
N ASN A 204 15.43 12.88 -1.48
CA ASN A 204 15.90 12.20 -0.27
C ASN A 204 15.24 12.87 0.96
N PRO A 205 13.93 12.67 1.17
CA PRO A 205 13.27 13.23 2.34
C PRO A 205 13.91 12.65 3.62
N PRO A 206 14.24 13.49 4.61
CA PRO A 206 14.80 13.00 5.86
C PRO A 206 13.79 12.07 6.54
N THR A 207 14.24 10.91 7.00
CA THR A 207 13.39 9.94 7.68
C THR A 207 12.84 10.57 8.97
N PRO A 208 11.51 10.70 9.12
CA PRO A 208 10.95 11.27 10.33
C PRO A 208 11.23 10.36 11.54
N PRO A 209 11.44 10.93 12.74
CA PRO A 209 11.71 10.13 13.93
C PRO A 209 10.49 9.28 14.30
N CYS A 210 10.63 7.95 14.22
CA CYS A 210 9.60 7.01 14.65
C CYS A 210 9.68 6.82 16.17
N VAL A 211 8.88 7.59 16.93
CA VAL A 211 8.86 7.55 18.39
C VAL A 211 7.58 6.90 18.89
N ILE A 212 7.73 5.77 19.58
CA ILE A 212 6.66 5.07 20.29
C ILE A 212 6.29 5.91 21.52
N ALA A 213 5.03 6.33 21.61
CA ALA A 213 4.52 7.13 22.73
C ALA A 213 4.11 6.25 23.91
N SER A 214 3.45 5.12 23.63
CA SER A 214 2.99 4.20 24.68
C SER A 214 3.16 2.76 24.24
N THR A 215 3.40 1.88 25.21
CA THR A 215 3.38 0.43 25.03
C THR A 215 2.63 -0.15 26.21
N THR A 216 1.41 -0.60 25.96
CA THR A 216 0.50 -1.11 26.99
C THR A 216 0.18 -2.56 26.67
N ARG A 217 0.19 -3.43 27.67
CA ARG A 217 -0.28 -4.80 27.53
C ARG A 217 -1.72 -4.87 27.99
N ASP A 218 -2.61 -5.37 27.15
CA ASP A 218 -3.99 -5.62 27.54
C ASP A 218 -4.04 -6.81 28.52
N GLU A 219 -4.65 -6.60 29.69
CA GLU A 219 -4.72 -7.60 30.76
C GLU A 219 -5.61 -8.80 30.38
N PHE A 220 -6.60 -8.60 29.50
CA PHE A 220 -7.52 -9.65 29.12
C PHE A 220 -7.00 -10.51 27.97
N SER A 221 -6.56 -9.87 26.88
CA SER A 221 -6.03 -10.59 25.70
C SER A 221 -4.55 -10.97 25.84
N GLY A 222 -3.79 -10.28 26.70
CA GLY A 222 -2.35 -10.41 26.79
C GLY A 222 -1.59 -9.76 25.63
N GLU A 223 -2.28 -9.16 24.66
CA GLU A 223 -1.68 -8.52 23.48
C GLU A 223 -0.98 -7.21 23.85
N ILE A 224 0.11 -6.91 23.13
CA ILE A 224 0.85 -5.66 23.30
C ILE A 224 0.29 -4.64 22.31
N SER A 225 -0.25 -3.55 22.83
CA SER A 225 -0.63 -2.37 22.07
C SER A 225 0.49 -1.35 22.10
N LYS A 226 0.92 -0.90 20.92
CA LYS A 226 1.93 0.15 20.73
C LYS A 226 1.28 1.33 20.03
N GLU A 227 1.32 2.51 20.65
CA GLU A 227 0.85 3.76 20.04
C GLU A 227 2.05 4.65 19.71
N MET A 228 2.06 5.24 18.52
CA MET A 228 3.04 6.25 18.12
C MET A 228 2.66 7.64 18.63
N THR A 229 3.66 8.52 18.73
CA THR A 229 3.42 9.93 19.08
C THR A 229 2.54 10.60 18.03
N ARG A 230 1.54 11.37 18.47
CA ARG A 230 0.68 12.15 17.57
C ARG A 230 1.50 13.20 16.85
N SER A 231 1.37 13.22 15.53
CA SER A 231 1.96 14.23 14.67
C SER A 231 0.88 14.94 13.88
N GLU A 232 1.08 16.22 13.63
CA GLU A 232 0.21 16.98 12.75
C GLU A 232 0.29 16.43 11.33
N TRP A 233 -0.87 16.12 10.76
CA TRP A 233 -0.96 15.58 9.41
C TRP A 233 -1.31 16.66 8.39
N PHE A 234 -2.33 17.47 8.68
CA PHE A 234 -2.66 18.62 7.84
C PHE A 234 -3.38 19.73 8.60
N ARG A 235 -3.31 20.92 8.01
CA ARG A 235 -4.03 22.11 8.42
C ARG A 235 -4.85 22.64 7.27
N TYR A 236 -6.10 22.99 7.54
CA TYR A 236 -6.98 23.59 6.56
C TYR A 236 -7.67 24.83 7.14
N THR A 237 -7.73 25.90 6.34
CA THR A 237 -8.45 27.13 6.69
C THR A 237 -9.35 27.51 5.54
N ASN A 238 -10.66 27.60 5.80
CA ASN A 238 -11.62 28.05 4.79
C ASN A 238 -11.32 29.51 4.43
N PRO A 239 -11.16 29.87 3.14
CA PRO A 239 -10.80 31.22 2.72
C PRO A 239 -11.81 32.28 3.22
N ALA A 240 -13.10 31.95 3.35
CA ALA A 240 -14.12 32.86 3.84
C ALA A 240 -13.93 33.22 5.33
N LEU A 241 -13.36 32.31 6.12
CA LEU A 241 -13.13 32.49 7.56
C LEU A 241 -11.74 33.07 7.87
N LYS A 242 -10.88 33.23 6.87
CA LYS A 242 -9.48 33.66 7.07
C LYS A 242 -9.37 35.03 7.76
N ASN A 243 -10.24 35.97 7.40
CA ASN A 243 -10.26 37.32 8.00
C ASN A 243 -10.76 37.29 9.46
N TYR A 244 -11.71 36.40 9.77
CA TYR A 244 -12.28 36.27 11.11
C TYR A 244 -11.36 35.53 12.08
N LEU A 245 -10.63 34.53 11.59
CA LEU A 245 -9.73 33.72 12.40
C LEU A 245 -8.39 34.38 12.69
N GLN A 246 -8.10 35.56 12.11
CA GLN A 246 -6.88 36.34 12.36
C GLN A 246 -5.60 35.50 12.21
N GLY A 247 -5.55 34.64 11.20
CA GLY A 247 -4.41 33.74 10.95
C GLY A 247 -4.42 32.44 11.75
N LYS A 248 -5.42 32.19 12.62
CA LYS A 248 -5.60 30.88 13.26
C LYS A 248 -6.11 29.85 12.25
N THR A 249 -5.67 28.61 12.44
CA THR A 249 -6.08 27.48 11.59
C THR A 249 -7.50 27.05 11.93
N HIS A 250 -8.36 26.91 10.92
CA HIS A 250 -9.74 26.49 11.11
C HIS A 250 -9.83 25.01 11.55
N VAL A 251 -9.17 24.11 10.82
CA VAL A 251 -9.16 22.66 11.06
C VAL A 251 -7.72 22.19 11.16
N ILE A 252 -7.41 21.47 12.24
CA ILE A 252 -6.13 20.80 12.46
C ILE A 252 -6.42 19.31 12.58
N CYS A 253 -5.73 18.49 11.78
CA CYS A 253 -5.79 17.04 11.87
C CYS A 253 -4.45 16.51 12.40
N GLU A 254 -4.50 15.78 13.50
CA GLU A 254 -3.37 15.04 14.06
C GLU A 254 -3.60 13.55 13.82
N ALA A 255 -2.54 12.83 13.44
CA ALA A 255 -2.57 11.40 13.20
C ALA A 255 -1.60 10.68 14.15
N ALA A 256 -1.99 9.50 14.62
CA ALA A 256 -1.13 8.54 15.28
C ALA A 256 -1.43 7.13 14.76
N LEU A 257 -0.42 6.28 14.74
CA LEU A 257 -0.58 4.86 14.42
C LEU A 257 -0.64 4.07 15.73
N ALA A 258 -1.62 3.19 15.86
CA ALA A 258 -1.73 2.23 16.93
C ALA A 258 -1.67 0.80 16.37
N ILE A 259 -0.87 -0.06 16.98
CA ILE A 259 -0.73 -1.47 16.58
C ILE A 259 -1.07 -2.32 17.79
N THR A 260 -2.03 -3.24 17.64
CA THR A 260 -2.44 -4.18 18.68
C THR A 260 -2.44 -5.58 18.06
N GLY A 261 -1.49 -6.42 18.46
CA GLY A 261 -1.29 -7.73 17.85
C GLY A 261 -0.95 -7.63 16.37
N GLN A 262 -1.78 -8.22 15.51
CA GLN A 262 -1.66 -8.14 14.04
C GLN A 262 -2.45 -6.98 13.43
N ASN A 263 -3.26 -6.28 14.23
CA ASN A 263 -4.13 -5.21 13.76
C ASN A 263 -3.41 -3.87 13.86
N ALA A 264 -3.54 -3.06 12.81
CA ALA A 264 -3.10 -1.67 12.81
C ALA A 264 -4.32 -0.74 12.68
N ALA A 265 -4.30 0.36 13.42
CA ALA A 265 -5.33 1.37 13.44
C ALA A 265 -4.70 2.75 13.26
N LEU A 266 -5.30 3.57 12.38
CA LEU A 266 -4.91 4.97 12.21
C LEU A 266 -5.83 5.85 13.06
N LEU A 267 -5.28 6.44 14.11
CA LEU A 267 -6.00 7.32 15.02
C LEU A 267 -5.96 8.74 14.45
N LEU A 268 -7.12 9.27 14.04
CA LEU A 268 -7.26 10.62 13.52
C LEU A 268 -7.96 11.50 14.54
N THR A 269 -7.31 12.61 14.90
CA THR A 269 -7.86 13.61 15.83
C THR A 269 -8.09 14.90 15.10
N PHE A 270 -9.36 15.31 14.99
CA PHE A 270 -9.72 16.59 14.37
C PHE A 270 -9.99 17.63 15.44
N THR A 271 -9.27 18.75 15.35
CA THR A 271 -9.53 19.96 16.14
C THR A 271 -10.10 21.04 15.23
N ILE A 272 -11.35 21.42 15.49
CA ILE A 272 -12.09 22.40 14.68
C ILE A 272 -12.32 23.67 15.52
N GLN A 273 -11.89 24.80 14.98
CA GLN A 273 -12.08 26.13 15.57
C GLN A 273 -13.32 26.82 15.00
N ASP A 274 -14.49 26.34 15.40
CA ASP A 274 -15.79 26.94 15.04
C ASP A 274 -16.70 26.92 16.27
N ALA A 275 -17.45 28.01 16.50
CA ALA A 275 -18.44 28.09 17.56
C ALA A 275 -19.57 27.07 17.37
N ASN A 276 -19.86 26.70 16.12
CA ASN A 276 -20.93 25.77 15.75
C ASN A 276 -20.39 24.52 15.04
N ALA A 277 -19.19 24.04 15.44
CA ALA A 277 -18.52 22.90 14.79
C ALA A 277 -19.43 21.67 14.63
N ARG A 278 -20.23 21.31 15.65
CA ARG A 278 -21.16 20.17 15.59
C ARG A 278 -22.26 20.35 14.54
N LYS A 279 -22.74 21.58 14.33
CA LYS A 279 -23.78 21.88 13.34
C LYS A 279 -23.20 21.91 11.92
N ALA A 280 -21.97 22.40 11.76
CA ALA A 280 -21.32 22.54 10.46
C ALA A 280 -20.72 21.22 9.94
N PHE A 281 -20.11 20.43 10.82
CA PHE A 281 -19.37 19.21 10.46
C PHE A 281 -20.09 17.91 10.84
N GLY A 282 -21.13 17.99 11.68
CA GLY A 282 -21.92 16.83 12.08
C GLY A 282 -21.20 15.96 13.11
N ARG A 283 -21.49 14.66 13.04
CA ARG A 283 -20.90 13.59 13.87
C ARG A 283 -20.36 12.50 12.96
N LEU A 284 -19.44 11.71 13.47
CA LEU A 284 -18.87 10.60 12.73
C LEU A 284 -19.59 9.30 13.10
N GLU A 285 -20.40 8.80 12.17
CA GLU A 285 -21.14 7.55 12.37
C GLU A 285 -20.20 6.34 12.38
N GLN A 286 -20.63 5.29 13.06
CA GLN A 286 -19.98 3.98 12.97
C GLN A 286 -20.04 3.48 11.52
N ASN A 287 -18.98 2.82 11.05
CA ASN A 287 -18.85 2.33 9.68
C ASN A 287 -18.81 3.42 8.59
N SER A 288 -18.68 4.69 8.97
CA SER A 288 -18.37 5.74 8.00
C SER A 288 -17.01 5.47 7.35
N VAL A 289 -16.90 5.82 6.08
CA VAL A 289 -15.72 5.54 5.25
C VAL A 289 -14.97 6.83 4.97
N ALA A 290 -13.67 6.87 5.28
CA ALA A 290 -12.75 7.93 4.91
C ALA A 290 -11.83 7.43 3.78
N ILE A 291 -11.66 8.22 2.72
CA ILE A 291 -10.76 7.91 1.61
C ILE A 291 -9.65 8.95 1.59
N ILE A 292 -8.43 8.53 1.87
CA ILE A 292 -7.24 9.38 1.83
C ILE A 292 -6.55 9.15 0.50
N LYS A 293 -6.38 10.21 -0.29
CA LYS A 293 -5.61 10.17 -1.54
C LYS A 293 -4.25 10.78 -1.33
N PHE A 294 -3.20 10.03 -1.64
CA PHE A 294 -1.82 10.46 -1.55
C PHE A 294 -1.37 11.07 -2.89
N MET A 295 -0.27 11.82 -2.87
CA MET A 295 0.22 12.51 -4.07
C MET A 295 0.79 11.56 -5.13
N ASP A 296 1.13 10.34 -4.74
CA ASP A 296 1.52 9.25 -5.64
C ASP A 296 0.31 8.64 -6.39
N GLY A 297 -0.90 9.13 -6.12
CA GLY A 297 -2.15 8.63 -6.70
C GLY A 297 -2.74 7.42 -5.97
N SER A 298 -2.06 6.91 -4.93
CA SER A 298 -2.61 5.83 -4.11
C SER A 298 -3.76 6.36 -3.25
N SER A 299 -4.73 5.49 -2.96
CA SER A 299 -5.87 5.82 -2.11
C SER A 299 -6.05 4.79 -1.03
N PHE A 300 -6.19 5.24 0.22
CA PHE A 300 -6.44 4.40 1.38
C PHE A 300 -7.86 4.61 1.87
N THR A 301 -8.60 3.51 1.97
CA THR A 301 -9.95 3.49 2.49
C THR A 301 -9.93 3.03 3.94
N LEU A 302 -10.49 3.85 4.82
CA LEU A 302 -10.50 3.70 6.26
C LEU A 302 -11.96 3.61 6.71
N GLN A 303 -12.29 2.61 7.54
CA GLN A 303 -13.63 2.45 8.10
C GLN A 303 -13.66 2.78 9.60
N ASN A 304 -14.51 3.73 9.99
CA ASN A 304 -14.64 4.13 11.39
C ASN A 304 -15.23 3.00 12.25
N ALA A 305 -14.53 2.61 13.32
CA ALA A 305 -14.97 1.50 14.17
C ALA A 305 -15.93 1.93 15.29
N VAL A 306 -15.79 3.17 15.76
CA VAL A 306 -16.53 3.70 16.92
C VAL A 306 -17.21 5.01 16.53
N PRO A 307 -18.53 5.17 16.76
CA PRO A 307 -19.19 6.44 16.50
C PRO A 307 -18.63 7.52 17.42
N ASP A 308 -18.45 8.74 16.91
CA ASP A 308 -17.94 9.87 17.68
C ASP A 308 -18.76 11.13 17.44
N ASP A 309 -19.30 11.70 18.52
CA ASP A 309 -20.06 12.94 18.56
C ASP A 309 -19.18 14.19 18.73
N GLY A 310 -17.90 14.00 19.06
CA GLY A 310 -16.97 15.05 19.43
C GLY A 310 -17.20 15.60 20.84
N VAL A 311 -16.15 16.18 21.42
CA VAL A 311 -16.17 16.82 22.72
C VAL A 311 -15.95 18.32 22.57
N TYR A 312 -16.93 19.11 23.04
CA TYR A 312 -16.80 20.56 23.13
C TYR A 312 -15.88 20.94 24.29
N ASN A 313 -14.79 21.62 23.99
CA ASN A 313 -13.89 22.20 24.98
C ASN A 313 -14.07 23.75 24.99
N PRO A 314 -14.65 24.31 26.06
CA PRO A 314 -14.91 25.75 26.17
C PRO A 314 -13.63 26.59 25.99
#